data_AF-A0A446C384-F1
#
_entry.id   AF-A0A446C384-F1
#
_cell.length_a   1.000
_cell.length_b   1.000
_cell.length_c   1.000
_cell.angle_alpha   90.00
_cell.angle_beta   90.00
_cell.angle_gamma   90.00
#
_symmetry.space_group_name_H-M   'P 1'
#
loop_
_entity.id
_entity.type
_entity.pdbx_description
1 polymer ?
#
loop_
_entity_poly.entity_id
_entity_poly.type
_entity_poly.pdbx_seq_one_letter_code
_entity_poly.pdbx_strand_id
1 'polypeptide(L)'
;MLTPTNHCAAPPASSATPQADTDVPLRDLVYRHSSELERLLEAHVQRIDPGFAQAFGRHAQSYRELGRAKFSSWLYGVTLRLLRDSVAAGLAGQPDFALRFLGGFPQPLARPMITLALSSVSYVACAIYLCKPACAAPRDISLPADWEACVARHLR
;
A
#
# COMPACT_ATOMS: atom_id res chain seq x y z
N MET A 1 -29.32 25.40 52.46
CA MET A 1 -29.87 24.04 52.25
C MET A 1 -30.47 24.03 50.85
N LEU A 2 -30.03 23.28 49.84
CA LEU A 2 -29.18 22.11 49.71
C LEU A 2 -28.50 22.17 48.32
N THR A 3 -27.20 21.85 48.25
CA THR A 3 -26.58 21.26 47.05
C THR A 3 -27.15 19.86 46.83
N PRO A 4 -27.23 19.41 45.57
CA PRO A 4 -26.41 18.24 45.25
C PRO A 4 -25.69 18.32 43.90
N THR A 5 -24.44 17.89 43.97
CA THR A 5 -23.53 17.40 42.95
C THR A 5 -24.10 16.28 42.07
N ASN A 6 -23.83 16.35 40.76
CA ASN A 6 -23.50 15.21 39.90
C ASN A 6 -22.87 15.78 38.60
N HIS A 7 -21.54 15.80 38.41
CA HIS A 7 -20.68 14.67 38.04
C HIS A 7 -21.20 13.84 36.87
N CYS A 8 -21.23 14.44 35.68
CA CYS A 8 -20.95 13.72 34.44
C CYS A 8 -19.72 14.35 33.78
N ALA A 9 -18.55 14.01 34.30
CA ALA A 9 -17.33 14.07 33.52
C ALA A 9 -17.47 13.02 32.41
N ALA A 10 -17.82 13.46 31.20
CA ALA A 10 -17.68 12.63 30.02
C ALA A 10 -16.19 12.26 29.87
N PRO A 11 -15.86 11.01 29.54
CA PRO A 11 -14.47 10.65 29.28
C PRO A 11 -13.94 11.52 28.13
N PRO A 12 -12.64 11.88 28.14
CA PRO A 12 -12.08 12.59 27.00
C PRO A 12 -12.30 11.73 25.76
N ALA A 13 -12.89 12.34 24.74
CA ALA A 13 -13.00 11.74 23.42
C ALA A 13 -11.58 11.46 22.91
N SER A 14 -11.13 10.22 23.08
CA SER A 14 -10.04 9.66 22.27
C SER A 14 -10.55 9.59 20.84
N SER A 15 -10.37 10.67 20.10
CA SER A 15 -10.77 10.78 18.69
C SER A 15 -9.75 11.62 17.92
N ALA A 16 -8.48 11.31 18.13
CA ALA A 16 -7.38 11.58 17.22
C ALA A 16 -6.88 10.18 16.85
N THR A 17 -6.86 9.68 15.61
CA THR A 17 -6.63 10.33 14.32
C THR A 17 -6.93 9.32 13.18
N PRO A 18 -8.06 9.39 12.47
CA PRO A 18 -8.18 8.78 11.14
C PRO A 18 -7.61 9.70 10.05
N GLN A 19 -7.62 11.02 10.31
CA GLN A 19 -7.31 12.07 9.34
C GLN A 19 -5.81 12.40 9.24
N ALA A 20 -5.00 12.06 10.25
CA ALA A 20 -3.56 12.29 10.18
C ALA A 20 -2.84 11.26 9.30
N ASP A 21 -3.31 10.01 9.23
CA ASP A 21 -2.69 8.97 8.39
C ASP A 21 -3.02 9.14 6.90
N THR A 22 -4.07 9.90 6.55
CA THR A 22 -4.42 10.19 5.15
C THR A 22 -3.46 11.15 4.45
N ASP A 23 -2.81 12.03 5.22
CA ASP A 23 -1.83 12.99 4.69
C ASP A 23 -0.40 12.42 4.65
N VAL A 24 -0.19 11.24 5.24
CA VAL A 24 1.09 10.54 5.19
C VAL A 24 1.34 10.04 3.76
N PRO A 25 2.55 10.28 3.20
CA PRO A 25 2.94 9.73 1.91
C PRO A 25 2.81 8.21 1.86
N LEU A 26 2.36 7.65 0.74
CA LEU A 26 2.17 6.20 0.62
C LEU A 26 3.47 5.43 0.90
N ARG A 27 4.63 5.95 0.49
CA ARG A 27 5.94 5.34 0.80
C ARG A 27 6.18 5.17 2.29
N ASP A 28 5.72 6.11 3.11
CA ASP A 28 5.98 6.11 4.55
C ASP A 28 5.04 5.10 5.24
N LEU A 29 3.81 4.94 4.73
CA LEU A 29 2.90 3.88 5.14
C LEU A 29 3.45 2.49 4.76
N VAL A 30 3.93 2.31 3.54
CA VAL A 30 4.55 1.05 3.10
C VAL A 30 5.79 0.75 3.94
N TYR A 31 6.63 1.75 4.21
CA TYR A 31 7.81 1.61 5.06
C TYR A 31 7.45 1.22 6.50
N ARG A 32 6.41 1.85 7.06
CA ARG A 32 5.90 1.54 8.41
C ARG A 32 5.40 0.11 8.52
N HIS A 33 4.72 -0.39 7.49
CA HIS A 33 4.09 -1.71 7.45
C HIS A 33 4.91 -2.77 6.68
N SER A 34 6.21 -2.53 6.45
CA SER A 34 7.05 -3.39 5.60
C SER A 34 7.14 -4.83 6.13
N SER A 35 7.21 -5.00 7.45
CA SER A 35 7.35 -6.32 8.07
C SER A 35 6.05 -7.14 8.02
N GLU A 36 4.90 -6.50 8.13
CA GLU A 36 3.59 -7.12 7.93
C GLU A 36 3.37 -7.49 6.46
N LEU A 37 3.77 -6.60 5.54
CA LEU A 37 3.72 -6.83 4.09
C LEU A 37 4.54 -8.04 3.70
N GLU A 38 5.78 -8.10 4.14
CA GLU A 38 6.66 -9.24 3.90
C GLU A 38 6.04 -10.56 4.38
N ARG A 39 5.52 -10.60 5.62
CA ARG A 39 4.87 -11.80 6.17
C ARG A 39 3.64 -12.22 5.37
N LEU A 40 2.82 -11.27 4.91
CA LEU A 40 1.67 -11.58 4.07
C LEU A 40 2.12 -12.17 2.73
N LEU A 41 3.13 -11.56 2.09
CA LEU A 41 3.66 -12.00 0.81
C LEU A 41 4.28 -13.38 0.90
N GLU A 42 5.12 -13.63 1.91
CA GLU A 42 5.74 -14.93 2.18
C GLU A 42 4.68 -16.02 2.36
N ALA A 43 3.67 -15.77 3.20
CA ALA A 43 2.56 -16.70 3.40
C ALA A 43 1.71 -16.91 2.14
N HIS A 44 1.65 -15.94 1.23
CA HIS A 44 0.93 -16.06 -0.04
C HIS A 44 1.73 -16.89 -1.04
N VAL A 45 3.01 -16.57 -1.28
CA VAL A 45 3.84 -17.31 -2.26
C VAL A 45 4.07 -18.75 -1.82
N GLN A 46 4.21 -19.01 -0.51
CA GLN A 46 4.32 -20.37 0.04
C GLN A 46 3.08 -21.22 -0.25
N ARG A 47 1.89 -20.61 -0.34
CA ARG A 47 0.65 -21.31 -0.70
C ARG A 47 0.53 -21.59 -2.20
N ILE A 48 1.17 -20.78 -3.04
CA ILE A 48 1.12 -20.95 -4.50
C ILE A 48 2.09 -22.06 -4.90
N ASP A 49 3.38 -21.90 -4.56
CA ASP A 49 4.43 -22.81 -4.97
C ASP A 49 5.69 -22.64 -4.07
N PRO A 50 6.27 -23.74 -3.55
CA PRO A 50 7.49 -23.68 -2.74
C PRO A 50 8.71 -23.07 -3.45
N GLY A 51 8.82 -23.22 -4.77
CA GLY A 51 9.86 -22.61 -5.60
C GLY A 51 9.73 -21.09 -5.66
N PHE A 52 8.50 -20.57 -5.74
CA PHE A 52 8.25 -19.12 -5.63
C PHE A 52 8.60 -18.58 -4.26
N ALA A 53 8.33 -19.33 -3.18
CA ALA A 53 8.74 -18.92 -1.83
C ALA A 53 10.27 -18.82 -1.70
N GLN A 54 11.02 -19.77 -2.25
CA GLN A 54 12.48 -19.71 -2.25
C GLN A 54 13.01 -18.51 -3.07
N ALA A 55 12.43 -18.26 -4.24
CA ALA A 55 12.81 -17.10 -5.07
C ALA A 55 12.51 -15.78 -4.34
N PHE A 56 11.33 -15.66 -3.74
CA PHE A 56 10.94 -14.49 -2.94
C PHE A 56 11.93 -14.26 -1.78
N GLY A 57 12.27 -15.30 -1.02
CA GLY A 57 13.22 -15.20 0.10
C GLY A 57 14.61 -14.71 -0.33
N ARG A 58 15.12 -15.18 -1.48
CA ARG A 58 16.40 -14.71 -2.03
C ARG A 58 16.36 -13.23 -2.41
N HIS A 59 15.31 -12.81 -3.12
CA HIS A 59 15.15 -11.40 -3.48
C HIS A 59 14.94 -10.51 -2.25
N ALA A 60 14.13 -10.96 -1.29
CA ALA A 60 13.91 -10.25 -0.04
C ALA A 60 15.23 -9.99 0.69
N GLN A 61 16.10 -11.01 0.78
CA GLN A 61 17.42 -10.86 1.38
C GLN A 61 18.28 -9.82 0.64
N SER A 62 18.39 -9.90 -0.69
CA SER A 62 19.17 -8.93 -1.47
C SER A 62 18.66 -7.50 -1.29
N TYR A 63 17.34 -7.29 -1.26
CA TYR A 63 16.79 -5.95 -1.06
C TYR A 63 16.94 -5.44 0.39
N ARG A 64 16.97 -6.33 1.39
CA ARG A 64 17.29 -5.95 2.79
C ARG A 64 18.71 -5.42 2.90
N GLU A 65 19.67 -6.04 2.24
CA GLU A 65 21.07 -5.60 2.19
C GLU A 65 21.23 -4.21 1.53
N LEU A 66 20.37 -3.89 0.57
CA LEU A 66 20.33 -2.57 -0.06
C LEU A 66 19.70 -1.48 0.84
N GLY A 67 19.11 -1.86 1.97
CA GLY A 67 18.54 -0.97 2.98
C GLY A 67 17.02 -0.92 3.00
N ARG A 68 16.46 -0.58 4.18
CA ARG A 68 15.02 -0.67 4.47
C ARG A 68 14.13 0.13 3.52
N ALA A 69 14.57 1.31 3.07
CA ALA A 69 13.81 2.12 2.11
C ALA A 69 13.65 1.42 0.75
N LYS A 70 14.74 0.85 0.21
CA LYS A 70 14.70 0.09 -1.04
C LYS A 70 13.90 -1.20 -0.89
N PHE A 71 14.06 -1.88 0.25
CA PHE A 71 13.25 -3.05 0.59
C PHE A 71 11.75 -2.74 0.61
N SER A 72 11.33 -1.66 1.28
CA SER A 72 9.93 -1.25 1.32
C SER A 72 9.37 -0.89 -0.07
N SER A 73 10.17 -0.23 -0.91
CA SER A 73 9.78 0.11 -2.29
C SER A 73 9.63 -1.14 -3.17
N TRP A 74 10.48 -2.15 -2.97
CA TRP A 74 10.36 -3.43 -3.64
C TRP A 74 9.11 -4.20 -3.19
N LEU A 75 8.84 -4.28 -1.88
CA LEU A 75 7.62 -4.88 -1.34
C LEU A 75 6.36 -4.24 -1.91
N TYR A 76 6.35 -2.92 -2.07
CA TYR A 76 5.28 -2.20 -2.76
C TYR A 76 5.06 -2.73 -4.18
N GLY A 77 6.12 -2.85 -4.98
CA GLY A 77 6.04 -3.33 -6.35
C GLY A 77 5.51 -4.77 -6.45
N VAL A 78 6.02 -5.66 -5.60
CA VAL A 78 5.57 -7.06 -5.55
C VAL A 78 4.10 -7.14 -5.13
N THR A 79 3.70 -6.39 -4.10
CA THR A 79 2.31 -6.34 -3.62
C THR A 79 1.39 -5.82 -4.71
N LEU A 80 1.74 -4.72 -5.37
CA LEU A 80 0.93 -4.15 -6.45
C LEU A 80 0.76 -5.13 -7.62
N ARG A 81 1.82 -5.89 -7.96
CA ARG A 81 1.75 -6.93 -8.98
C ARG A 81 0.74 -8.01 -8.60
N LEU A 82 0.84 -8.56 -7.39
CA LEU A 82 -0.06 -9.62 -6.92
C LEU A 82 -1.50 -9.14 -6.80
N LEU A 83 -1.72 -7.89 -6.39
CA LEU A 83 -3.07 -7.30 -6.37
C LEU A 83 -3.67 -7.24 -7.78
N ARG A 84 -2.89 -6.84 -8.79
CA ARG A 84 -3.35 -6.82 -10.19
C ARG A 84 -3.67 -8.21 -10.72
N ASP A 85 -2.78 -9.16 -10.46
CA ASP A 85 -2.97 -10.54 -10.89
C ASP A 85 -4.21 -11.15 -10.20
N SER A 86 -4.45 -10.83 -8.92
CA SER A 86 -5.64 -11.27 -8.18
C SER A 86 -6.94 -10.66 -8.72
N VAL A 87 -6.93 -9.37 -9.06
CA VAL A 87 -8.07 -8.70 -9.71
C VAL A 87 -8.36 -9.32 -11.08
N ALA A 88 -7.31 -9.57 -11.88
CA ALA A 88 -7.45 -10.12 -13.22
C ALA A 88 -7.95 -11.57 -13.23
N ALA A 89 -7.53 -12.38 -12.24
CA ALA A 89 -7.95 -13.76 -12.09
C ALA A 89 -9.43 -13.92 -11.69
N GLY A 90 -10.05 -12.88 -11.11
CA GLY A 90 -11.44 -12.92 -10.65
C GLY A 90 -11.72 -13.98 -9.59
N LEU A 91 -13.00 -14.33 -9.39
CA LEU A 91 -13.46 -15.27 -8.34
C LEU A 91 -13.12 -16.75 -8.62
N ALA A 92 -12.43 -17.07 -9.72
CA ALA A 92 -12.36 -18.43 -10.26
C ALA A 92 -11.19 -19.31 -9.76
N GLY A 93 -10.23 -18.78 -8.99
CA GLY A 93 -9.03 -19.58 -8.65
C GLY A 93 -8.26 -19.19 -7.39
N GLN A 94 -8.76 -19.61 -6.22
CA GLN A 94 -8.03 -19.72 -4.93
C GLN A 94 -7.54 -18.39 -4.29
N PRO A 95 -7.29 -18.35 -2.96
CA PRO A 95 -7.88 -17.37 -2.05
C PRO A 95 -7.34 -15.95 -2.26
N ASP A 96 -8.30 -15.07 -2.53
CA ASP A 96 -8.28 -13.63 -2.69
C ASP A 96 -7.19 -12.91 -1.85
N PHE A 97 -5.99 -12.77 -2.44
CA PHE A 97 -4.90 -11.99 -1.86
C PHE A 97 -5.33 -10.54 -1.62
N ALA A 98 -6.19 -9.99 -2.48
CA ALA A 98 -6.75 -8.66 -2.30
C ALA A 98 -7.64 -8.57 -1.05
N LEU A 99 -8.50 -9.56 -0.76
CA LEU A 99 -9.28 -9.60 0.49
C LEU A 99 -8.38 -9.76 1.72
N ARG A 100 -7.38 -10.64 1.67
CA ARG A 100 -6.43 -10.80 2.79
C ARG A 100 -5.66 -9.51 3.04
N PHE A 101 -5.27 -8.83 1.98
CA PHE A 101 -4.62 -7.52 2.04
C PHE A 101 -5.56 -6.45 2.62
N LEU A 102 -6.82 -6.38 2.16
CA LEU A 102 -7.83 -5.46 2.69
C LEU A 102 -8.14 -5.69 4.17
N GLY A 103 -8.16 -6.94 4.62
CA GLY A 103 -8.40 -7.29 6.03
C GLY A 103 -7.17 -7.16 6.93
N GLY A 104 -5.97 -7.22 6.36
CA GLY A 104 -4.71 -7.21 7.10
C GLY A 104 -4.05 -5.85 7.29
N PHE A 105 -4.46 -4.83 6.52
CA PHE A 105 -3.81 -3.51 6.50
C PHE A 105 -4.79 -2.37 6.76
N PRO A 106 -4.30 -1.24 7.32
CA PRO A 106 -5.15 -0.08 7.59
C PRO A 106 -5.62 0.55 6.27
N GLN A 107 -6.83 1.11 6.29
CA GLN A 107 -7.49 1.72 5.12
C GLN A 107 -6.63 2.75 4.37
N PRO A 108 -5.85 3.64 5.04
CA PRO A 108 -4.95 4.58 4.37
C PRO A 108 -3.87 3.91 3.50
N LEU A 109 -3.46 2.68 3.81
CA LEU A 109 -2.55 1.90 2.96
C LEU A 109 -3.32 1.06 1.95
N ALA A 110 -4.37 0.37 2.40
CA ALA A 110 -5.05 -0.64 1.60
C ALA A 110 -5.80 -0.02 0.41
N ARG A 111 -6.53 1.07 0.64
CA ARG A 111 -7.36 1.73 -0.37
C ARG A 111 -6.56 2.25 -1.58
N PRO A 112 -5.46 3.01 -1.43
CA PRO A 112 -4.68 3.46 -2.58
C PRO A 112 -4.02 2.29 -3.31
N MET A 113 -3.56 1.25 -2.60
CA MET A 113 -2.97 0.06 -3.23
C MET A 113 -3.96 -0.69 -4.12
N ILE A 114 -5.20 -0.89 -3.64
CA ILE A 114 -6.28 -1.50 -4.45
C ILE A 114 -6.68 -0.59 -5.61
N THR A 115 -6.77 0.72 -5.38
CA THR A 115 -7.11 1.69 -6.44
C THR A 115 -6.08 1.65 -7.58
N LEU A 116 -4.78 1.62 -7.25
CA LEU A 116 -3.70 1.50 -8.22
C LEU A 116 -3.71 0.15 -8.94
N ALA A 117 -4.08 -0.93 -8.24
CA ALA A 117 -4.22 -2.25 -8.84
C ALA A 117 -5.38 -2.32 -9.85
N LEU A 118 -6.51 -1.68 -9.55
CA LEU A 118 -7.67 -1.59 -10.44
C LEU A 118 -7.47 -0.60 -11.59
N SER A 119 -6.53 0.34 -11.46
CA SER A 119 -6.26 1.35 -12.48
C SER A 119 -5.48 0.79 -13.68
N SER A 120 -5.68 1.37 -14.86
CA SER A 120 -4.89 1.10 -16.08
C SER A 120 -3.52 1.78 -16.08
N VAL A 121 -3.07 2.31 -14.93
CA VAL A 121 -1.84 3.09 -14.81
C VAL A 121 -0.62 2.18 -14.94
N SER A 122 0.41 2.62 -15.66
CA SER A 122 1.65 1.84 -15.81
C SER A 122 2.39 1.69 -14.47
N TYR A 123 3.17 0.62 -14.29
CA TYR A 123 3.96 0.43 -13.06
C TYR A 123 4.93 1.59 -12.78
N VAL A 124 5.46 2.22 -13.84
CA VAL A 124 6.33 3.40 -13.74
C VAL A 124 5.58 4.58 -13.14
N ALA A 125 4.35 4.84 -13.60
CA ALA A 125 3.52 5.90 -13.06
C ALA A 125 3.05 5.60 -11.63
N CYS A 126 2.82 4.32 -11.27
CA CYS A 126 2.53 3.92 -9.89
C CYS A 126 3.70 4.23 -8.94
N ALA A 127 4.95 4.15 -9.38
CA ALA A 127 6.10 4.50 -8.56
C ALA A 127 6.12 5.98 -8.14
N ILE A 128 5.57 6.89 -8.98
CA ILE A 128 5.42 8.31 -8.65
C ILE A 128 4.45 8.51 -7.46
N TYR A 129 3.47 7.60 -7.32
CA TYR A 129 2.46 7.66 -6.26
C TYR A 129 3.02 7.40 -4.87
N LEU A 130 4.17 6.72 -4.75
CA LEU A 130 4.86 6.57 -3.47
C LEU A 130 5.14 7.91 -2.78
N CYS A 131 5.34 8.98 -3.55
CA CYS A 131 5.60 10.32 -3.05
C CYS A 131 4.33 11.16 -2.80
N LYS A 132 3.14 10.63 -3.09
CA LYS A 132 1.86 11.31 -2.90
C LYS A 132 1.23 10.92 -1.55
N PRO A 133 0.43 11.81 -0.94
CA PRO A 133 -0.33 11.46 0.26
C PRO A 133 -1.31 10.34 -0.07
N ALA A 134 -1.59 9.48 0.91
CA ALA A 134 -2.49 8.34 0.75
C ALA A 134 -3.92 8.72 0.29
N CYS A 135 -4.36 9.94 0.61
CA CYS A 135 -5.66 10.49 0.21
C CYS A 135 -5.73 11.00 -1.25
N ALA A 136 -4.62 11.01 -2.00
CA ALA A 136 -4.60 11.51 -3.36
C ALA A 136 -5.64 10.79 -4.24
N ALA A 137 -6.35 11.56 -5.06
CA ALA A 137 -7.41 11.03 -5.91
C ALA A 137 -6.82 10.37 -7.17
N PRO A 138 -7.54 9.44 -7.83
CA PRO A 138 -7.12 8.84 -9.10
C PRO A 138 -6.77 9.84 -10.21
N ARG A 139 -7.40 11.02 -10.21
CA ARG A 139 -7.09 12.14 -11.13
C ARG A 139 -5.73 12.79 -10.87
N ASP A 140 -5.21 12.67 -9.64
CA ASP A 140 -3.85 13.13 -9.28
C ASP A 140 -2.77 12.14 -9.75
N ILE A 141 -3.20 10.99 -10.31
CA ILE A 141 -2.40 9.88 -10.85
C ILE A 141 -2.26 9.96 -12.37
N SER A 142 -3.16 10.68 -13.04
CA SER A 142 -3.09 10.89 -14.48
C SER A 142 -1.88 11.78 -14.79
N LEU A 143 -0.83 11.18 -15.35
CA LEU A 143 0.13 11.93 -16.14
C LEU A 143 -0.66 12.62 -17.26
N PRO A 144 -0.48 13.93 -17.49
CA PRO A 144 -1.19 14.61 -18.56
C PRO A 144 -0.85 13.89 -19.89
N ALA A 145 -1.80 13.87 -20.84
CA ALA A 145 -1.69 13.05 -22.05
C ALA A 145 -0.41 13.34 -22.88
N ASP A 146 0.25 14.47 -22.61
CA ASP A 146 1.50 14.94 -23.23
C ASP A 146 2.77 14.65 -22.40
N TRP A 147 2.70 13.79 -21.37
CA TRP A 147 3.84 13.53 -20.48
C TRP A 147 5.09 13.01 -21.22
N GLU A 148 4.90 12.21 -22.29
CA GLU A 148 6.01 11.75 -23.15
C GLU A 148 6.73 12.92 -23.83
N ALA A 149 5.98 13.94 -24.27
CA ALA A 149 6.52 15.15 -24.88
C ALA A 149 7.21 16.06 -23.84
N CYS A 150 6.77 16.02 -22.58
CA CYS A 150 7.41 16.74 -21.48
C CYS A 150 8.75 16.10 -21.08
N VAL A 151 8.78 14.77 -20.96
CA VAL A 151 9.99 13.97 -20.66
C VAL A 151 11.04 14.13 -21.77
N ALA A 152 10.64 14.02 -23.05
CA ALA A 152 11.54 14.19 -24.19
C ALA A 152 12.15 15.60 -24.30
N ARG A 153 11.49 16.62 -23.73
CA ARG A 153 11.93 18.02 -23.78
C ARG A 153 12.93 18.38 -22.68
N HIS A 154 12.93 17.65 -21.56
CA HIS A 154 13.69 18.03 -20.36
C HIS A 154 14.79 17.05 -19.97
N LEU A 155 14.90 15.90 -20.64
CA LEU A 155 15.96 14.90 -20.43
C LEU A 155 16.83 14.69 -21.67
N ARG A 156 17.26 15.79 -22.31
CA ARG A 156 18.35 15.75 -23.28
C ARG A 156 19.69 15.59 -22.58
#